data_AF-A0A8J7BGC5-F1
#
_entry.id   AF-A0A8J7BGC5-F1
#
_cell.length_a   1.000
_cell.length_b   1.000
_cell.length_c   1.000
_cell.angle_alpha   90.00
_cell.angle_beta   90.00
_cell.angle_gamma   90.00
#
_symmetry.space_group_name_H-M   'P 1'
#
loop_
_entity.id
_entity.type
_entity.pdbx_description
1 polymer ?
#
loop_
_entity_poly.entity_id
_entity_poly.type
_entity_poly.pdbx_seq_one_letter_code
_entity_poly.pdbx_strand_id
1 'polypeptide(L)'
;MPGGKLSPDQCSLAIRKEKASELRLKGYTFRQIGEELGVSHVQAFQDVQVSLSETRSHTAEICENLRELEGQRLDGIWLKLSTTLVSTGSPSDLAKLTQQLHRNIELRMRLYGLESAKRLEIQNMMDVQVTEFINVLEKILPEDTYQEILNAIDKISDLYEQPSITVIPNES
;
A
#
# COMPACT_ATOMS: atom_id res chain seq x y z
N MET A 1 4.71 21.34 -30.72
CA MET A 1 3.70 20.44 -30.14
C MET A 1 2.35 20.76 -30.79
N PRO A 2 1.80 19.92 -31.67
CA PRO A 2 0.49 20.19 -32.22
C PRO A 2 -0.55 19.85 -31.14
N GLY A 3 -1.12 20.87 -30.50
CA GLY A 3 -2.30 20.74 -29.66
C GLY A 3 -3.49 20.35 -30.54
N GLY A 4 -3.64 19.05 -30.80
CA GLY A 4 -4.78 18.50 -31.52
C GLY A 4 -6.04 18.71 -30.71
N LYS A 5 -6.91 19.62 -31.16
CA LYS A 5 -8.24 19.81 -30.58
C LYS A 5 -8.98 18.48 -30.66
N LEU A 6 -9.47 17.97 -29.53
CA LEU A 6 -10.33 16.78 -29.47
C LEU A 6 -11.52 16.98 -30.41
N SER A 7 -11.83 15.97 -31.23
CA SER A 7 -13.00 15.97 -32.11
C SER A 7 -14.28 16.09 -31.26
N PRO A 8 -15.35 16.75 -31.74
CA PRO A 8 -16.63 16.84 -31.02
C PRO A 8 -17.14 15.49 -30.50
N ASP A 9 -16.91 14.41 -31.26
CA ASP A 9 -17.26 13.03 -30.89
C ASP A 9 -16.45 12.47 -29.72
N GLN A 10 -15.22 12.93 -29.53
CA GLN A 10 -14.37 12.48 -28.43
C GLN A 10 -14.78 13.13 -27.11
N CYS A 11 -15.19 14.40 -27.16
CA CYS A 11 -15.71 15.12 -25.99
C CYS A 11 -17.03 14.50 -25.52
N SER A 12 -17.95 14.19 -26.45
CA SER A 12 -19.22 13.54 -26.13
C SER A 12 -19.03 12.13 -25.57
N LEU A 13 -18.07 11.36 -26.11
CA LEU A 13 -17.70 10.05 -25.60
C LEU A 13 -17.15 10.11 -24.17
N ALA A 14 -16.24 11.04 -23.88
CA ALA A 14 -15.65 11.20 -22.56
C ALA A 14 -16.71 11.55 -21.50
N ILE A 15 -17.57 12.52 -21.78
CA ILE A 15 -18.68 12.92 -20.90
C ILE A 15 -19.63 11.74 -20.64
N ARG A 16 -19.89 10.93 -21.67
CA ARG A 16 -20.77 9.75 -21.55
C ARG A 16 -20.17 8.67 -20.66
N LYS A 17 -18.86 8.39 -20.78
CA LYS A 17 -18.14 7.46 -19.93
C LYS A 17 -18.15 7.87 -18.45
N GLU A 18 -17.90 9.15 -18.19
CA GLU A 18 -17.91 9.73 -16.85
C GLU A 18 -19.30 9.60 -16.20
N LYS A 19 -20.36 9.98 -16.92
CA LYS A 19 -21.73 9.81 -16.43
C LYS A 19 -22.09 8.34 -16.18
N ALA A 20 -21.64 7.43 -17.03
CA ALA A 20 -21.89 5.99 -16.85
C ALA A 20 -21.26 5.46 -15.56
N SER A 21 -20.02 5.85 -15.25
CA SER A 21 -19.34 5.42 -14.01
C SER A 21 -19.95 6.08 -12.76
N GLU A 22 -20.36 7.35 -12.82
CA GLU A 22 -21.11 8.00 -11.73
C GLU A 22 -22.44 7.30 -11.41
N LEU A 23 -23.23 6.97 -12.44
CA LEU A 23 -24.49 6.24 -12.25
C LEU A 23 -24.23 4.85 -11.65
N ARG A 24 -23.13 4.21 -12.06
CA ARG A 24 -22.74 2.91 -11.47
C ARG A 24 -22.37 3.04 -9.99
N LEU A 25 -21.64 4.08 -9.60
CA LEU A 25 -21.33 4.40 -8.20
C LEU A 25 -22.60 4.64 -7.36
N LYS A 26 -23.64 5.23 -7.96
CA LYS A 26 -24.96 5.44 -7.34
C LYS A 26 -25.81 4.16 -7.26
N GLY A 27 -25.30 3.02 -7.73
CA GLY A 27 -25.95 1.70 -7.62
C GLY A 27 -26.82 1.29 -8.81
N TYR A 28 -26.86 2.07 -9.90
CA TYR A 28 -27.65 1.72 -11.08
C TYR A 28 -27.11 0.47 -11.78
N THR A 29 -28.01 -0.32 -12.38
CA THR A 29 -27.65 -1.47 -13.23
C THR A 29 -27.25 -1.00 -14.63
N PHE A 30 -26.46 -1.80 -15.37
CA PHE A 30 -26.05 -1.43 -16.74
C PHE A 30 -27.22 -1.21 -17.70
N ARG A 31 -28.35 -1.91 -17.47
CA ARG A 31 -29.57 -1.70 -18.27
C ARG A 31 -30.18 -0.31 -18.00
N GLN A 32 -30.32 0.07 -16.73
CA GLN A 32 -30.80 1.39 -16.33
C GLN A 32 -29.86 2.50 -16.79
N ILE A 33 -28.55 2.27 -16.73
CA ILE A 33 -27.55 3.23 -17.24
C ILE A 33 -27.69 3.40 -18.76
N GLY A 34 -27.87 2.29 -19.49
CA GLY A 34 -28.12 2.35 -20.93
C GLY A 34 -29.40 3.09 -21.29
N GLU A 35 -30.49 2.83 -20.56
CA GLU A 35 -31.76 3.56 -20.69
C GLU A 35 -31.59 5.06 -20.43
N GLU A 36 -30.90 5.44 -19.35
CA GLU A 36 -30.65 6.84 -18.95
C GLU A 36 -29.76 7.59 -19.96
N LEU A 37 -28.75 6.92 -20.52
CA LEU A 37 -27.77 7.52 -21.43
C LEU A 37 -28.10 7.33 -22.92
N GLY A 38 -29.20 6.65 -23.24
CA GLY A 38 -29.62 6.37 -24.62
C GLY A 38 -28.70 5.41 -25.38
N VAL A 39 -28.08 4.44 -24.68
CA VAL A 39 -27.17 3.45 -25.26
C VAL A 39 -27.52 2.02 -24.85
N SER A 40 -26.95 1.01 -25.53
CA SER A 40 -27.17 -0.38 -25.15
C SER A 40 -26.55 -0.68 -23.77
N HIS A 41 -27.11 -1.66 -23.06
CA HIS A 41 -26.54 -2.11 -21.78
C HIS A 41 -25.09 -2.63 -21.93
N VAL A 42 -24.74 -3.20 -23.10
CA VAL A 42 -23.37 -3.64 -23.41
C VAL A 42 -22.45 -2.43 -23.53
N GLN A 43 -22.88 -1.38 -24.22
CA GLN A 43 -22.11 -0.15 -24.35
C GLN A 43 -21.94 0.52 -22.98
N ALA A 44 -23.01 0.63 -22.18
CA ALA A 44 -22.94 1.16 -20.82
C ALA A 44 -21.94 0.39 -19.94
N PHE A 45 -21.90 -0.95 -20.04
CA PHE A 45 -20.90 -1.75 -19.36
C PHE A 45 -19.47 -1.38 -19.82
N GLN A 46 -19.24 -1.31 -21.13
CA GLN A 46 -17.92 -0.97 -21.69
C GLN A 46 -17.46 0.41 -21.23
N ASP A 47 -18.35 1.40 -21.25
CA ASP A 47 -18.02 2.78 -20.85
C ASP A 47 -17.61 2.86 -19.38
N VAL A 48 -18.33 2.15 -18.50
CA VAL A 48 -17.99 2.03 -17.08
C VAL A 48 -16.62 1.38 -16.91
N GLN A 49 -16.36 0.26 -17.59
CA GLN A 49 -15.06 -0.43 -17.48
C GLN A 49 -13.91 0.47 -17.94
N VAL A 50 -14.09 1.15 -19.07
CA VAL A 50 -13.08 2.05 -19.63
C VAL A 50 -12.84 3.23 -18.69
N SER A 51 -13.88 3.89 -18.18
CA SER A 51 -13.75 4.99 -17.21
C SER A 51 -13.00 4.53 -15.96
N LEU A 52 -13.36 3.40 -15.37
CA LEU A 52 -12.69 2.86 -14.18
C LEU A 52 -11.23 2.48 -14.45
N SER A 53 -10.93 1.96 -15.63
CA SER A 53 -9.56 1.63 -16.04
C SER A 53 -8.71 2.90 -16.24
N GLU A 54 -9.27 3.91 -16.90
CA GLU A 54 -8.63 5.22 -17.11
C GLU A 54 -8.33 5.89 -15.75
N THR A 55 -9.30 5.91 -14.82
CA THR A 55 -9.09 6.44 -13.46
C THR A 55 -8.02 5.67 -12.70
N ARG A 56 -8.01 4.33 -12.76
CA ARG A 56 -6.98 3.52 -12.11
C ARG A 56 -5.60 3.80 -12.68
N SER A 57 -5.48 3.86 -14.02
CA SER A 57 -4.21 4.16 -14.70
C SER A 57 -3.71 5.55 -14.33
N HIS A 58 -4.58 6.56 -14.35
CA HIS A 58 -4.22 7.93 -14.00
C HIS A 58 -3.81 8.05 -12.53
N THR A 59 -4.53 7.38 -11.63
CA THR A 59 -4.17 7.33 -10.21
C THR A 59 -2.81 6.66 -10.01
N ALA A 60 -2.55 5.55 -10.71
CA ALA A 60 -1.26 4.86 -10.64
C ALA A 60 -0.11 5.75 -11.14
N GLU A 61 -0.32 6.48 -12.23
CA GLU A 61 0.64 7.46 -12.77
C GLU A 61 0.91 8.60 -11.78
N ILE A 62 -0.13 9.18 -11.18
CA ILE A 62 0.02 10.22 -10.14
C ILE A 62 0.81 9.68 -8.94
N CYS A 63 0.46 8.48 -8.47
CA CYS A 63 1.16 7.85 -7.36
C CYS A 63 2.65 7.64 -7.69
N GLU A 64 2.98 7.25 -8.92
CA GLU A 64 4.36 7.05 -9.33
C GLU A 64 5.12 8.38 -9.47
N ASN A 65 4.50 9.41 -10.04
CA ASN A 65 5.07 10.75 -10.11
C ASN A 65 5.35 11.31 -8.70
N LEU A 66 4.43 11.08 -7.75
CA LEU A 66 4.63 11.48 -6.35
C LEU A 66 5.80 10.70 -5.72
N ARG A 67 5.87 9.39 -5.98
CA ARG A 67 6.98 8.54 -5.52
C ARG A 67 8.33 9.03 -6.05
N GLU A 68 8.40 9.38 -7.33
CA GLU A 68 9.60 9.92 -7.95
C GLU A 68 10.00 11.27 -7.33
N LEU A 69 9.06 12.20 -7.19
CA LEU A 69 9.30 13.51 -6.59
C LEU A 69 9.81 13.38 -5.15
N GLU A 70 9.21 12.50 -4.36
CA GLU A 70 9.64 12.25 -2.98
C GLU A 70 11.02 11.56 -2.94
N GLY A 71 11.30 10.66 -3.89
CA GLY A 71 12.61 10.06 -4.08
C GLY A 71 13.69 11.12 -4.33
N GLN A 72 13.44 12.04 -5.27
CA GLN A 72 14.34 13.16 -5.57
C GLN A 72 14.56 14.07 -4.36
N ARG A 73 13.50 14.33 -3.57
CA ARG A 73 13.59 15.12 -2.33
C ARG A 73 14.50 14.44 -1.31
N LEU A 74 14.32 13.13 -1.11
CA LEU A 74 15.13 12.34 -0.19
C LEU A 74 16.59 12.23 -0.65
N ASP A 75 16.85 12.11 -1.95
CA ASP A 75 18.19 12.16 -2.55
C ASP A 75 18.89 13.50 -2.29
N GLY A 76 18.16 14.61 -2.47
CA GLY A 76 18.69 15.95 -2.19
C GLY A 76 19.05 16.13 -0.71
N ILE A 77 18.26 15.58 0.21
CA ILE A 77 18.56 15.58 1.65
C ILE A 77 19.79 14.71 1.93
N TRP A 78 19.85 13.51 1.36
CA TRP A 78 20.96 12.59 1.54
C TRP A 78 22.28 13.23 1.09
N LEU A 79 22.30 13.86 -0.10
CA LEU A 79 23.49 14.51 -0.63
C LEU A 79 23.96 15.62 0.32
N LYS A 80 23.06 16.52 0.74
CA LYS A 80 23.38 17.59 1.69
C LYS A 80 23.96 17.04 2.99
N LEU A 81 23.29 16.07 3.62
CA LEU A 81 23.73 15.47 4.88
C LEU A 81 25.07 14.75 4.72
N SER A 82 25.28 14.01 3.63
CA SER A 82 26.53 13.29 3.37
C SER A 82 27.72 14.25 3.18
N THR A 83 27.51 15.37 2.46
CA THR A 83 28.55 16.40 2.28
C THR A 83 28.88 17.08 3.61
N THR A 84 27.88 17.39 4.44
CA THR A 84 28.10 17.99 5.77
C THR A 84 28.79 17.03 6.73
N LEU A 85 28.51 15.73 6.65
CA LEU A 85 29.14 14.72 7.50
C LEU A 85 30.65 14.66 7.25
N VAL A 86 31.08 14.71 5.98
CA VAL A 86 32.50 14.67 5.60
C VAL A 86 33.27 15.91 6.08
N SER A 87 32.62 17.06 6.18
CA SER A 87 33.25 18.32 6.60
C SER A 87 33.18 18.59 8.11
N THR A 88 32.51 17.73 8.88
CA THR A 88 32.30 17.91 10.33
C THR A 88 33.43 17.27 11.14
N GLY A 89 34.04 18.05 12.05
CA GLY A 89 35.09 17.56 12.96
C GLY A 89 34.63 17.26 14.40
N SER A 90 33.37 17.54 14.74
CA SER A 90 32.82 17.40 16.09
C SER A 90 32.11 16.04 16.27
N PRO A 91 32.50 15.21 17.26
CA PRO A 91 31.87 13.91 17.51
C PRO A 91 30.36 13.97 17.77
N SER A 92 29.88 15.03 18.44
CA SER A 92 28.44 15.23 18.70
C SER A 92 27.65 15.50 17.43
N ASP A 93 28.23 16.29 16.51
CA ASP A 93 27.56 16.65 15.26
C ASP A 93 27.59 15.50 14.27
N LEU A 94 28.66 14.70 14.26
CA LEU A 94 28.72 13.43 13.54
C LEU A 94 27.57 12.50 13.97
N ALA A 95 27.37 12.29 15.28
CA ALA A 95 26.31 11.41 15.76
C ALA A 95 24.91 11.85 15.31
N LYS A 96 24.61 13.15 15.38
CA LYS A 96 23.32 13.73 14.93
C LYS A 96 23.13 13.56 13.42
N LEU A 97 24.16 13.85 12.63
CA LEU A 97 24.11 13.73 11.17
C LEU A 97 23.94 12.27 10.74
N THR A 98 24.65 11.33 11.37
CA THR A 98 24.47 9.90 11.12
C THR A 98 23.04 9.44 11.43
N GLN A 99 22.44 9.89 12.53
CA GLN A 99 21.06 9.56 12.87
C GLN A 99 20.07 10.11 11.83
N GLN A 100 20.26 11.34 11.36
CA GLN A 100 19.43 11.93 10.30
C GLN A 100 19.58 11.19 8.97
N LEU A 101 20.80 10.76 8.63
CA LEU A 101 21.08 9.99 7.43
C LEU A 101 20.42 8.61 7.48
N HIS A 102 20.49 7.91 8.62
CA HIS A 102 19.75 6.67 8.85
C HIS A 102 18.25 6.87 8.69
N ARG A 103 17.68 7.94 9.27
CA ARG A 103 16.25 8.25 9.11
C ARG A 103 15.87 8.49 7.65
N ASN A 104 16.71 9.17 6.87
CA ASN A 104 16.50 9.37 5.44
C ASN A 104 16.45 8.01 4.69
N ILE A 105 17.38 7.10 5.00
CA ILE A 105 17.42 5.76 4.40
C ILE A 105 16.15 4.95 4.75
N GLU A 106 15.69 5.00 6.01
CA GLU A 106 14.42 4.36 6.41
C GLU A 106 13.22 4.85 5.59
N LEU A 107 13.12 6.18 5.40
CA LEU A 107 12.03 6.77 4.64
C LEU A 107 12.10 6.34 3.17
N ARG A 108 13.30 6.20 2.59
CA ARG A 108 13.47 5.65 1.24
C ARG A 108 13.05 4.20 1.16
N MET A 109 13.45 3.38 2.13
CA MET A 109 13.02 1.97 2.19
C MET A 109 11.50 1.84 2.25
N ARG A 110 10.82 2.72 3.00
CA ARG A 110 9.34 2.80 3.03
C ARG A 110 8.75 3.22 1.70
N LEU A 111 9.31 4.26 1.09
CA LEU A 111 8.83 4.80 -0.20
C LEU A 111 8.84 3.75 -1.31
N TYR A 112 9.83 2.88 -1.32
CA TYR A 112 9.97 1.79 -2.30
C TYR A 112 9.49 0.42 -1.78
N GLY A 113 8.88 0.36 -0.60
CA GLY A 113 8.31 -0.88 -0.05
C GLY A 113 9.33 -1.94 0.41
N LEU A 114 10.61 -1.58 0.53
CA LEU A 114 11.68 -2.47 0.97
C LEU A 114 11.63 -2.80 2.47
N GLU A 115 10.94 -1.99 3.29
CA GLU A 115 10.77 -2.27 4.72
C GLU A 115 9.79 -3.43 4.96
N SER A 116 8.71 -3.51 4.17
CA SER A 116 7.67 -4.56 4.26
C SER A 116 8.17 -5.94 3.81
N ALA A 117 9.08 -6.01 2.84
CA ALA A 117 9.68 -7.28 2.40
C ALA A 117 10.42 -7.99 3.54
N LYS A 118 11.16 -7.23 4.37
CA LYS A 118 11.89 -7.76 5.51
C LYS A 118 10.99 -8.34 6.61
N ARG A 119 9.79 -7.77 6.80
CA ARG A 119 8.83 -8.26 7.80
C ARG A 119 8.23 -9.62 7.40
N LEU A 120 7.90 -9.79 6.12
CA LEU A 120 7.37 -11.04 5.60
C LEU A 120 8.41 -12.16 5.61
N GLU A 121 9.68 -11.86 5.31
CA GLU A 121 10.77 -12.84 5.41
C GLU A 121 10.95 -13.36 6.85
N ILE A 122 10.96 -12.47 7.85
CA ILE A 122 11.09 -12.86 9.26
C ILE A 122 9.87 -13.68 9.72
N GLN A 123 8.66 -13.29 9.31
CA GLN A 123 7.44 -14.03 9.64
C GLN A 123 7.47 -15.45 9.05
N ASN A 124 7.81 -15.57 7.77
CA ASN A 124 7.91 -16.87 7.10
C ASN A 124 8.98 -17.76 7.75
N MET A 125 10.11 -17.20 8.20
CA MET A 125 11.12 -17.96 8.95
C MET A 125 10.61 -18.43 10.32
N MET A 126 9.83 -17.61 11.03
CA MET A 126 9.20 -18.01 12.30
C MET A 126 8.16 -19.10 12.09
N ASP A 127 7.32 -19.00 11.06
CA ASP A 127 6.27 -19.97 10.76
C ASP A 127 6.86 -21.35 10.43
N VAL A 128 7.99 -21.41 9.71
CA VAL A 128 8.72 -22.66 9.43
C VAL A 128 9.26 -23.30 10.71
N GLN A 129 9.85 -22.51 11.61
CA GLN A 129 10.41 -23.03 12.87
C GLN A 129 9.33 -23.51 13.84
N VAL A 130 8.19 -22.81 13.91
CA VAL A 130 7.05 -23.23 14.73
C VAL A 130 6.47 -24.54 14.18
N THR A 131 6.33 -24.67 12.86
CA THR A 131 5.82 -25.89 12.23
C THR A 131 6.75 -27.09 12.48
N GLU A 132 8.08 -26.91 12.36
CA GLU A 132 9.05 -27.95 12.70
C GLU A 132 8.96 -28.35 14.18
N PHE A 133 8.81 -27.38 15.08
CA PHE A 133 8.68 -27.65 16.51
C PHE A 133 7.39 -28.42 16.85
N ILE A 134 6.25 -28.05 16.27
CA ILE A 134 4.97 -28.76 16.42
C ILE A 134 5.10 -30.21 15.92
N ASN A 135 5.70 -30.42 14.76
CA ASN A 135 5.92 -31.75 14.18
C ASN A 135 6.85 -32.64 15.05
N VAL A 136 7.77 -32.03 15.80
CA VAL A 136 8.62 -32.74 16.76
C VAL A 136 7.85 -33.08 18.03
N LEU A 137 7.03 -32.17 18.54
CA LEU A 137 6.19 -32.40 19.71
C LEU A 137 5.16 -33.52 19.46
N GLU A 138 4.51 -33.53 18.30
CA GLU A 138 3.56 -34.58 17.89
C GLU A 138 4.20 -35.99 17.89
N LYS A 139 5.50 -36.09 17.59
CA LYS A 139 6.22 -37.37 17.55
C LYS A 139 6.72 -37.85 18.90
N ILE A 140 6.87 -36.95 19.88
CA ILE A 140 7.52 -37.24 21.16
C ILE A 140 6.50 -37.31 22.30
N LEU A 141 5.41 -36.54 22.22
CA LEU A 141 4.42 -36.46 23.29
C LEU A 141 3.25 -37.43 23.07
N PRO A 142 2.71 -37.99 24.16
CA PRO A 142 1.41 -38.66 24.13
C PRO A 142 0.32 -37.70 23.65
N GLU A 143 -0.63 -38.22 22.86
CA GLU A 143 -1.70 -37.43 22.21
C GLU A 143 -2.44 -36.51 23.20
N ASP A 144 -2.74 -37.01 24.40
CA ASP A 144 -3.46 -36.26 25.42
C ASP A 144 -2.68 -35.01 25.88
N THR A 145 -1.36 -35.12 26.01
CA THR A 145 -0.49 -34.00 26.41
C THR A 145 -0.30 -32.99 25.28
N TYR A 146 -0.26 -33.46 24.03
CA TYR A 146 -0.18 -32.60 22.86
C TYR A 146 -1.44 -31.73 22.72
N GLN A 147 -2.62 -32.31 22.91
CA GLN A 147 -3.89 -31.58 22.85
C GLN A 147 -4.03 -30.56 24.00
N GLU A 148 -3.55 -30.88 25.21
CA GLU A 148 -3.52 -29.90 26.32
C GLU A 148 -2.63 -28.69 26.01
N ILE A 149 -1.49 -28.91 25.35
CA ILE A 149 -0.58 -27.83 24.95
C ILE A 149 -1.21 -26.97 23.85
N LEU A 150 -1.83 -27.56 22.82
CA LEU A 150 -2.53 -26.80 21.78
C LEU A 150 -3.65 -25.94 22.37
N ASN A 151 -4.47 -26.51 23.26
CA ASN A 151 -5.53 -25.77 23.96
C ASN A 151 -5.00 -24.63 24.84
N ALA A 152 -3.80 -24.79 25.41
CA ALA A 152 -3.15 -23.72 26.17
C ALA A 152 -2.62 -22.61 25.26
N ILE A 153 -2.11 -22.95 24.07
CA ILE A 153 -1.65 -22.00 23.06
C ILE A 153 -2.81 -21.16 22.53
N ASP A 154 -3.95 -21.77 22.20
CA ASP A 154 -5.14 -21.05 21.74
C ASP A 154 -5.64 -20.04 22.79
N LYS A 155 -5.68 -20.44 24.07
CA LYS A 155 -6.03 -19.54 25.18
C LYS A 155 -5.06 -18.37 25.34
N ILE A 156 -3.78 -18.58 25.02
CA ILE A 156 -2.77 -17.51 25.03
C ILE A 156 -2.99 -16.60 23.81
N SER A 157 -3.30 -17.16 22.63
CA SER A 157 -3.60 -16.39 21.42
C SER A 157 -4.78 -15.43 21.63
N ASP A 158 -5.86 -15.91 22.26
CA ASP A 158 -7.04 -15.11 22.59
C ASP A 158 -6.73 -13.92 23.53
N LEU A 159 -5.68 -14.03 24.36
CA LEU A 159 -5.23 -12.95 25.23
C LEU A 159 -4.46 -11.85 24.47
N TYR A 160 -3.89 -12.17 23.29
CA TYR A 160 -3.12 -11.24 22.46
C TYR A 160 -3.91 -10.65 21.27
N GLU A 161 -5.14 -11.11 20.99
CA GLU A 161 -6.05 -10.50 20.00
C GLU A 161 -6.77 -9.22 20.50
N GLN A 162 -6.34 -8.62 21.61
CA GLN A 162 -6.83 -7.29 22.01
C GLN A 162 -6.36 -6.23 20.98
N PRO A 163 -7.27 -5.46 20.36
CA PRO A 163 -6.91 -4.48 19.36
C PRO A 163 -6.01 -3.41 19.97
N SER A 164 -4.77 -3.36 19.49
CA SER A 164 -3.79 -2.35 19.87
C SER A 164 -4.26 -0.96 19.43
N ILE A 165 -4.55 -0.13 20.44
CA ILE A 165 -4.38 1.33 20.49
C ILE A 165 -5.46 2.15 19.77
N THR A 166 -6.34 2.74 20.59
CA THR A 166 -7.14 3.92 20.27
C THR A 166 -6.17 5.06 19.91
N VAL A 167 -6.25 5.57 18.68
CA VAL A 167 -5.59 6.81 18.26
C VAL A 167 -6.16 7.94 19.13
N ILE A 168 -5.36 8.49 20.04
CA ILE A 168 -5.70 9.75 20.72
C ILE A 168 -5.49 10.87 19.69
N PRO A 169 -6.51 11.67 19.35
CA PRO A 169 -6.32 12.83 18.48
C PRO A 169 -5.52 13.89 19.26
N ASN A 170 -4.39 14.32 18.72
CA ASN A 170 -3.65 15.48 19.23
C ASN A 170 -4.46 16.74 18.92
N GLU A 171 -5.08 17.32 19.95
CA GLU A 171 -5.41 18.74 19.97
C GLU A 171 -4.20 19.52 20.50
N SER A 172 -3.59 20.34 19.65
CA SER A 172 -2.83 21.57 19.98
C SER A 172 -2.55 22.35 18.70
#